data_AF-A0A2N5IS01-F1
#
_entry.id   AF-A0A2N5IS01-F1
#
_cell.length_a   1.000
_cell.length_b   1.000
_cell.length_c   1.000
_cell.angle_alpha   90.00
_cell.angle_beta   90.00
_cell.angle_gamma   90.00
#
_symmetry.space_group_name_H-M   'P 1'
#
loop_
_entity.id
_entity.type
_entity.pdbx_description
1 polymer ?
#
loop_
_entity_poly.entity_id
_entity_poly.type
_entity_poly.pdbx_seq_one_letter_code
_entity_poly.pdbx_strand_id
1 'polypeptide(L)'
;MGATGLHLHIPLEERENLNDEAIQGELFSTADEQEVKRGYRGTVASKVAGITYRQLDYWARKQIVEPSITPSHGSGSRRLYSFKDVVILAVSKRLLDAGVNLQNVTAAIGFLTQRSTDQLANVTIMCDGQHVHECTTSEQMLELLQSGKAVFAVSVGSLWHQIEAALEHEDYVDLEAQPVKISTSRPIDELTAMRMRKKLEARRLQREMA
;
A
#
# COMPACT_ATOMS: atom_id res chain seq x y z
N MET A 1 21.48 14.62 47.25
CA MET A 1 20.62 14.62 46.05
C MET A 1 21.53 14.60 44.84
N GLY A 2 21.67 13.45 44.17
CA GLY A 2 22.45 13.30 42.94
C GLY A 2 21.82 12.16 42.14
N ALA A 3 21.28 12.50 40.97
CA ALA A 3 20.39 11.65 40.18
C ALA A 3 21.10 10.42 39.62
N THR A 4 20.45 9.26 39.76
CA THR A 4 20.78 8.00 39.10
C THR A 4 20.48 8.12 37.61
N GLY A 5 21.54 8.19 36.79
CA GLY A 5 21.44 8.03 35.34
C GLY A 5 21.32 6.57 34.98
N LEU A 6 20.23 6.18 34.32
CA LEU A 6 20.12 4.87 33.69
C LEU A 6 20.97 4.88 32.41
N HIS A 7 22.11 4.21 32.43
CA HIS A 7 22.88 3.90 31.23
C HIS A 7 22.72 2.42 30.90
N LEU A 8 21.88 2.11 29.90
CA LEU A 8 21.81 0.79 29.28
C LEU A 8 22.90 0.71 28.22
N HIS A 9 24.16 0.58 28.64
CA HIS A 9 25.26 0.24 27.76
C HIS A 9 25.74 -1.16 28.11
N ILE A 10 25.24 -2.16 27.38
CA ILE A 10 25.74 -3.54 27.45
C ILE A 10 26.83 -3.68 26.37
N PRO A 11 28.11 -3.84 26.74
CA PRO A 11 29.21 -4.11 25.82
C PRO A 11 28.90 -5.34 24.96
N LEU A 12 29.34 -5.34 23.69
CA LEU A 12 29.09 -6.48 22.77
C LEU A 12 29.61 -7.82 23.30
N GLU A 13 30.66 -7.78 24.10
CA GLU A 13 31.34 -8.92 24.71
C GLU A 13 30.47 -9.65 25.75
N GLU A 14 29.49 -8.94 26.34
CA GLU A 14 28.60 -9.44 27.39
C GLU A 14 27.22 -9.89 26.84
N ARG A 15 27.03 -9.87 25.51
CA ARG A 15 25.79 -10.32 24.88
C ARG A 15 25.81 -11.84 24.71
N GLU A 16 25.15 -12.56 25.63
CA GLU A 16 25.03 -14.03 25.58
C GLU A 16 24.19 -14.57 24.40
N ASN A 17 23.42 -13.71 23.73
CA ASN A 17 22.55 -14.10 22.61
C ASN A 17 22.70 -13.11 21.45
N LEU A 18 23.62 -13.41 20.52
CA LEU A 18 23.75 -12.76 19.22
C LEU A 18 22.77 -13.38 18.23
N ASN A 19 21.50 -13.55 18.61
CA ASN A 19 20.51 -14.05 17.65
C ASN A 19 20.52 -13.11 16.42
N ASP A 20 20.82 -13.67 15.25
CA ASP A 20 20.73 -13.05 13.92
C ASP A 20 19.30 -12.57 13.58
N GLU A 21 18.34 -12.78 14.50
CA GLU A 21 16.95 -12.35 14.44
C GLU A 21 16.66 -11.23 15.45
N ALA A 22 17.54 -10.24 15.57
CA ALA A 22 17.14 -8.96 16.18
C ALA A 22 16.12 -8.26 15.26
N ILE A 23 14.85 -8.61 15.41
CA ILE A 23 13.75 -7.90 14.76
C ILE A 23 13.65 -6.54 15.46
N GLN A 24 14.13 -5.49 14.81
CA GLN A 24 13.90 -4.12 15.27
C GLN A 24 12.38 -3.89 15.26
N GLY A 25 11.78 -3.85 16.44
CA GLY A 25 10.36 -3.57 16.61
C GLY A 25 9.98 -2.18 16.09
N GLU A 26 8.70 -1.98 15.79
CA GLU A 26 8.18 -0.69 15.34
C GLU A 26 8.32 0.36 16.45
N LEU A 27 9.03 1.45 16.13
CA LEU A 27 9.29 2.53 17.10
C LEU A 27 8.05 3.43 17.31
N PHE A 28 7.12 3.42 16.36
CA PHE A 28 5.86 4.14 16.41
C PHE A 28 4.78 3.33 15.69
N SER A 29 3.84 2.74 16.44
CA SER A 29 2.60 2.22 15.88
C SER A 29 1.64 3.38 15.66
N THR A 30 1.30 3.71 14.42
CA THR A 30 0.19 4.61 14.10
C THR A 30 -1.11 3.91 14.55
N ALA A 31 -1.79 4.46 15.54
CA ALA A 31 -2.92 3.81 16.22
C ALA A 31 -4.12 3.45 15.31
N ASP A 32 -4.12 3.91 14.06
CA ASP A 32 -5.18 3.68 13.05
C ASP A 32 -4.82 2.64 11.98
N GLU A 33 -3.63 2.05 12.01
CA GLU A 33 -3.24 0.99 11.07
C GLU A 33 -3.72 -0.37 11.59
N GLN A 34 -4.95 -0.75 11.23
CA GLN A 34 -5.39 -2.13 11.35
C GLN A 34 -4.40 -3.04 10.63
N GLU A 35 -3.84 -3.99 11.37
CA GLU A 35 -2.93 -4.99 10.84
C GLU A 35 -3.57 -5.72 9.67
N VAL A 36 -2.94 -5.62 8.49
CA VAL A 36 -3.46 -6.24 7.27
C VAL A 36 -3.18 -7.74 7.35
N LYS A 37 -4.21 -8.54 7.65
CA LYS A 37 -4.08 -10.00 7.83
C LYS A 37 -4.17 -10.81 6.53
N ARG A 38 -4.83 -10.25 5.50
CA ARG A 38 -5.08 -10.93 4.21
C ARG A 38 -4.53 -10.12 3.05
N GLY A 39 -3.84 -10.81 2.14
CA GLY A 39 -3.37 -10.26 0.87
C GLY A 39 -3.95 -10.97 -0.35
N TYR A 40 -4.40 -10.19 -1.33
CA TYR A 40 -5.04 -10.71 -2.54
C TYR A 40 -4.10 -10.61 -3.74
N ARG A 41 -4.02 -11.68 -4.53
CA ARG A 41 -3.25 -11.68 -5.78
C ARG A 41 -3.91 -10.77 -6.80
N GLY A 42 -3.13 -10.25 -7.75
CA GLY A 42 -3.65 -9.39 -8.81
C GLY A 42 -4.80 -10.00 -9.63
N THR A 43 -4.83 -11.33 -9.80
CA THR A 43 -5.95 -12.03 -10.44
C THR A 43 -7.26 -11.84 -9.66
N VAL A 44 -7.25 -12.11 -8.35
CA VAL A 44 -8.40 -11.92 -7.45
C VAL A 44 -8.77 -10.44 -7.35
N ALA A 45 -7.80 -9.56 -7.12
CA ALA A 45 -8.02 -8.12 -7.01
C ALA A 45 -8.69 -7.55 -8.28
N SER A 46 -8.19 -7.93 -9.48
CA SER A 46 -8.77 -7.47 -10.74
C SER A 46 -10.19 -7.99 -10.96
N LYS A 47 -10.44 -9.27 -10.68
CA LYS A 47 -11.75 -9.91 -10.76
C LYS A 47 -12.78 -9.21 -9.87
N VAL A 48 -12.46 -9.04 -8.58
CA VAL A 48 -13.39 -8.46 -7.61
C VAL A 48 -13.61 -6.97 -7.83
N ALA A 49 -12.56 -6.21 -8.17
CA ALA A 49 -12.70 -4.79 -8.50
C ALA A 49 -13.42 -4.54 -9.83
N GLY A 50 -13.67 -5.59 -10.63
CA GLY A 50 -14.33 -5.49 -11.93
C GLY A 50 -13.47 -4.77 -12.99
N ILE A 51 -12.15 -4.91 -12.90
CA ILE A 51 -11.19 -4.39 -13.90
C ILE A 51 -10.47 -5.54 -14.59
N THR A 52 -9.98 -5.29 -15.80
CA THR A 52 -9.11 -6.25 -16.47
C THR A 52 -7.74 -6.31 -15.76
N TYR A 53 -7.10 -7.47 -15.81
CA TYR A 53 -5.72 -7.61 -15.30
C TYR A 53 -4.75 -6.63 -15.96
N ARG A 54 -4.99 -6.26 -17.23
CA ARG A 54 -4.20 -5.27 -17.96
C ARG A 54 -4.37 -3.86 -17.39
N GLN A 55 -5.60 -3.47 -17.02
CA GLN A 55 -5.85 -2.18 -16.34
C GLN A 55 -5.14 -2.15 -14.99
N LEU A 56 -5.25 -3.22 -14.20
CA LEU A 56 -4.54 -3.33 -12.92
C LEU A 56 -3.02 -3.17 -13.10
N ASP A 57 -2.43 -3.90 -14.04
CA ASP A 57 -1.00 -3.84 -14.30
C ASP A 57 -0.55 -2.47 -14.83
N TYR A 58 -1.36 -1.83 -15.68
CA TYR A 58 -1.11 -0.47 -16.14
C TYR A 58 -1.16 0.54 -14.98
N TRP A 59 -2.17 0.47 -14.11
CA TRP A 59 -2.30 1.37 -12.96
C TRP A 59 -1.17 1.21 -11.96
N ALA A 60 -0.76 -0.03 -11.65
CA ALA A 60 0.38 -0.28 -10.79
C ALA A 60 1.70 0.24 -11.40
N ARG A 61 1.91 0.05 -12.71
CA ARG A 61 3.12 0.56 -13.40
C ARG A 61 3.14 2.09 -13.52
N LYS A 62 1.98 2.73 -13.55
CA LYS A 62 1.83 4.18 -13.59
C LYS A 62 1.66 4.81 -12.21
N GLN A 63 1.77 4.02 -11.13
CA GLN A 63 1.67 4.49 -9.75
C GLN A 63 0.34 5.21 -9.46
N ILE A 64 -0.73 4.81 -10.15
CA ILE A 64 -2.07 5.36 -9.94
C ILE A 64 -2.71 4.68 -8.73
N VAL A 65 -2.64 3.34 -8.71
CA VAL A 65 -2.98 2.52 -7.55
C VAL A 65 -1.93 1.42 -7.44
N GLU A 66 -1.15 1.45 -6.36
CA GLU A 66 -0.12 0.47 -6.07
C GLU A 66 -0.60 -0.55 -5.03
N PRO A 67 -0.17 -1.81 -5.10
CA PRO A 67 -0.41 -2.78 -4.04
C PRO A 67 0.28 -2.33 -2.74
N SER A 68 -0.47 -2.23 -1.64
CA SER A 68 0.05 -1.73 -0.37
C SER A 68 0.81 -2.77 0.46
N ILE A 69 0.53 -4.07 0.30
CA ILE A 69 1.20 -5.13 1.07
C ILE A 69 2.55 -5.50 0.43
N THR A 70 2.56 -5.76 -0.88
CA THR A 70 3.79 -6.14 -1.58
C THR A 70 3.91 -5.36 -2.88
N PRO A 71 4.59 -4.20 -2.84
CA PRO A 71 4.96 -3.47 -4.04
C PRO A 71 5.94 -4.26 -4.92
N SER A 72 6.03 -3.86 -6.19
CA SER A 72 6.82 -4.59 -7.19
C SER A 72 8.30 -4.26 -7.07
N HIS A 73 9.06 -5.09 -6.34
CA HIS A 73 10.51 -4.94 -6.22
C HIS A 73 11.25 -6.15 -6.79
N GLY A 74 11.46 -6.14 -8.11
CA GLY A 74 12.35 -7.07 -8.82
C GLY A 74 11.74 -8.40 -9.27
N SER A 75 12.57 -9.24 -9.90
CA SER A 75 12.19 -10.57 -10.41
C SER A 75 11.84 -11.51 -9.26
N GLY A 76 10.57 -11.90 -9.16
CA GLY A 76 10.07 -12.89 -8.20
C GLY A 76 9.09 -12.36 -7.14
N SER A 77 9.03 -11.05 -6.91
CA SER A 77 8.05 -10.46 -5.99
C SER A 77 6.64 -10.57 -6.57
N ARG A 78 5.72 -11.17 -5.80
CA ARG A 78 4.30 -11.31 -6.18
C ARG A 78 3.54 -10.14 -5.56
N ARG A 79 2.89 -9.33 -6.40
CA ARG A 79 2.03 -8.23 -5.94
C ARG A 79 0.90 -8.78 -5.07
N LEU A 80 0.76 -8.22 -3.87
CA LEU A 80 -0.35 -8.49 -2.96
C LEU A 80 -1.06 -7.19 -2.64
N TYR A 81 -2.37 -7.20 -2.89
CA TYR A 81 -3.28 -6.08 -2.68
C TYR A 81 -4.02 -6.29 -1.37
N SER A 82 -4.11 -5.24 -0.56
CA SER A 82 -4.94 -5.25 0.64
C SER A 82 -6.42 -5.18 0.26
N PHE A 83 -7.30 -5.46 1.23
CA PHE A 83 -8.74 -5.22 1.06
C PHE A 83 -9.02 -3.77 0.65
N LYS A 84 -8.37 -2.80 1.32
CA LYS A 84 -8.48 -1.37 1.00
C LYS A 84 -8.08 -1.06 -0.44
N ASP A 85 -7.02 -1.68 -0.95
CA ASP A 85 -6.60 -1.50 -2.34
C ASP A 85 -7.69 -1.95 -3.31
N VAL A 86 -8.33 -3.11 -3.05
CA VAL A 86 -9.42 -3.64 -3.89
C VAL A 86 -10.61 -2.69 -3.89
N VAL A 87 -10.96 -2.08 -2.75
CA VAL A 87 -11.99 -1.03 -2.66
C VAL A 87 -11.62 0.18 -3.51
N ILE A 88 -10.39 0.69 -3.38
CA ILE A 88 -9.91 1.85 -4.15
C ILE A 88 -9.93 1.55 -5.66
N LEU A 89 -9.51 0.35 -6.07
CA LEU A 89 -9.56 -0.10 -7.46
C LEU A 89 -10.99 -0.08 -8.01
N ALA A 90 -11.95 -0.61 -7.24
CA ALA A 90 -13.35 -0.65 -7.63
C ALA A 90 -13.98 0.74 -7.73
N VAL A 91 -13.70 1.63 -6.77
CA VAL A 91 -14.17 3.03 -6.82
C VAL A 91 -13.60 3.74 -8.03
N SER A 92 -12.29 3.59 -8.28
CA SER A 92 -11.62 4.16 -9.45
C SER A 92 -12.26 3.69 -10.76
N LYS A 93 -12.60 2.40 -10.85
CA LYS A 93 -13.33 1.82 -11.97
C LYS A 93 -14.71 2.45 -12.15
N ARG A 94 -15.50 2.59 -11.08
CA ARG A 94 -16.84 3.19 -11.15
C ARG A 94 -16.81 4.65 -11.61
N LEU A 95 -15.83 5.42 -11.15
CA LEU A 95 -15.63 6.80 -11.58
C LEU A 95 -15.26 6.86 -13.07
N LEU A 96 -14.33 6.02 -13.54
CA LEU A 96 -13.94 5.99 -14.95
C LEU A 96 -15.08 5.53 -15.86
N ASP A 97 -15.86 4.52 -15.47
CA ASP A 97 -17.02 4.05 -16.23
C ASP A 97 -18.10 5.14 -16.39
N ALA A 98 -18.20 6.04 -15.41
CA ALA A 98 -19.09 7.18 -15.45
C ALA A 98 -18.55 8.37 -16.26
N GLY A 99 -17.36 8.23 -16.85
CA GLY A 99 -16.72 9.27 -17.65
C GLY A 99 -15.99 10.35 -16.84
N VAL A 100 -15.75 10.12 -15.55
CA VAL A 100 -14.91 11.02 -14.75
C VAL A 100 -13.47 10.96 -15.28
N ASN A 101 -12.87 12.13 -15.49
CA ASN A 101 -11.50 12.22 -16.02
C ASN A 101 -10.47 11.64 -15.04
N LEU A 102 -9.30 11.27 -15.55
CA LEU A 102 -8.24 10.62 -14.75
C LEU A 102 -7.73 11.52 -13.60
N GLN A 103 -7.68 12.84 -13.78
CA GLN A 103 -7.22 13.76 -12.74
C GLN A 103 -8.13 13.71 -11.51
N ASN A 104 -9.44 13.73 -11.73
CA ASN A 104 -10.46 13.61 -10.68
C ASN A 104 -10.45 12.22 -10.03
N VAL A 105 -10.21 11.16 -10.81
CA VAL A 105 -10.02 9.82 -10.25
C VAL A 105 -8.81 9.77 -9.33
N THR A 106 -7.68 10.35 -9.72
CA THR A 106 -6.49 10.44 -8.86
C THR A 106 -6.74 11.26 -7.60
N ALA A 107 -7.50 12.35 -7.69
CA ALA A 107 -7.92 13.13 -6.51
C ALA A 107 -8.78 12.29 -5.55
N ALA A 108 -9.74 11.53 -6.09
CA ALA A 108 -10.56 10.60 -5.30
C ALA A 108 -9.68 9.55 -4.58
N ILE A 109 -8.75 8.92 -5.29
CA ILE A 109 -7.79 7.96 -4.71
C ILE A 109 -7.00 8.61 -3.56
N GLY A 110 -6.61 9.88 -3.71
CA GLY A 110 -5.93 10.65 -2.66
C GLY A 110 -6.74 10.77 -1.38
N PHE A 111 -8.05 11.00 -1.46
CA PHE A 111 -8.95 11.03 -0.30
C PHE A 111 -9.06 9.65 0.35
N LEU A 112 -9.30 8.60 -0.45
CA LEU A 112 -9.52 7.25 0.07
C LEU A 112 -8.26 6.65 0.71
N THR A 113 -7.08 6.98 0.18
CA THR A 113 -5.80 6.50 0.73
C THR A 113 -5.53 7.05 2.13
N GLN A 114 -6.00 8.26 2.44
CA GLN A 114 -5.80 8.90 3.75
C GLN A 114 -6.73 8.35 4.84
N ARG A 115 -7.75 7.57 4.49
CA ARG A 115 -8.72 7.01 5.45
C ARG A 115 -8.35 5.62 5.91
N SER A 116 -8.73 5.26 7.13
CA SER A 116 -8.68 3.86 7.56
C SER A 116 -9.70 3.02 6.79
N THR A 117 -9.50 1.69 6.78
CA THR A 117 -10.40 0.77 6.07
C THR A 117 -11.85 0.90 6.54
N ASP A 118 -12.07 1.05 7.84
CA ASP A 118 -13.42 1.17 8.43
C ASP A 118 -14.08 2.52 8.08
N GLN A 119 -13.28 3.60 7.99
CA GLN A 119 -13.81 4.92 7.63
C GLN A 119 -14.40 4.92 6.21
N LEU A 120 -13.88 4.09 5.30
CA LEU A 120 -14.40 3.98 3.93
C LEU A 120 -15.86 3.51 3.88
N ALA A 121 -16.33 2.78 4.89
CA ALA A 121 -17.72 2.32 4.99
C ALA A 121 -18.74 3.47 5.05
N ASN A 122 -18.30 4.68 5.43
CA ASN A 122 -19.17 5.85 5.61
C ASN A 122 -18.89 6.97 4.59
N VAL A 123 -18.13 6.68 3.53
CA VAL A 123 -17.73 7.67 2.52
C VAL A 123 -18.58 7.57 1.26
N THR A 124 -18.90 8.73 0.69
CA THR A 124 -19.40 8.86 -0.68
C THR A 124 -18.50 9.83 -1.43
N ILE A 125 -18.02 9.41 -2.61
CA ILE A 125 -17.28 10.29 -3.52
C ILE A 125 -18.26 10.93 -4.49
N MET A 126 -18.29 12.26 -4.54
CA MET A 126 -19.14 13.04 -5.45
C MET A 126 -18.27 13.87 -6.39
N CYS A 127 -18.64 13.94 -7.67
CA CYS A 127 -17.90 14.65 -8.70
C CYS A 127 -18.85 15.51 -9.53
N ASP A 128 -18.61 16.82 -9.60
CA ASP A 128 -19.40 17.78 -10.37
C ASP A 128 -18.85 18.03 -11.79
N GLY A 129 -17.90 17.18 -12.22
CA GLY A 129 -17.18 17.26 -13.49
C GLY A 129 -15.92 18.12 -13.43
N GLN A 130 -15.82 19.06 -12.48
CA GLN A 130 -14.63 19.90 -12.27
C GLN A 130 -13.84 19.45 -11.04
N HIS A 131 -14.54 19.22 -9.93
CA HIS A 131 -13.96 18.88 -8.65
C HIS A 131 -14.52 17.55 -8.13
N VAL A 132 -13.73 16.92 -7.28
CA VAL A 132 -14.13 15.74 -6.52
C VAL A 132 -14.24 16.13 -5.06
N HIS A 133 -15.34 15.70 -4.46
CA HIS A 133 -15.68 15.93 -3.08
C HIS A 133 -15.82 14.58 -2.39
N GLU A 134 -15.24 14.51 -1.21
CA GLU A 134 -15.53 13.44 -0.28
C GLU A 134 -16.64 13.91 0.66
N CYS A 135 -17.73 13.15 0.73
CA CYS A 135 -18.86 13.43 1.59
C CYS A 135 -19.05 12.31 2.60
N THR A 136 -19.20 12.67 3.87
CA THR A 136 -19.53 11.73 4.96
C THR A 136 -20.85 12.08 5.65
N THR A 137 -21.47 13.20 5.29
CA THR A 137 -22.75 13.64 5.85
C THR A 137 -23.75 13.98 4.75
N SER A 138 -25.04 13.85 5.05
CA SER A 138 -26.12 14.18 4.11
C SER A 138 -26.18 15.66 3.74
N GLU A 139 -25.76 16.55 4.65
CA GLU A 139 -25.71 18.00 4.41
C GLU A 139 -24.71 18.35 3.30
N GLN A 140 -23.49 17.82 3.36
CA GLN A 140 -22.47 18.00 2.30
C GLN A 140 -22.98 17.49 0.94
N MET A 141 -23.69 16.36 0.95
CA MET A 141 -24.28 15.81 -0.27
C MET A 141 -25.39 16.70 -0.83
N LEU A 142 -26.26 17.23 0.04
CA LEU A 142 -27.35 18.14 -0.34
C LEU A 142 -26.82 19.47 -0.91
N GLU A 143 -25.77 20.04 -0.34
CA GLU A 143 -25.14 21.27 -0.83
C GLU A 143 -24.68 21.13 -2.28
N LEU A 144 -24.02 20.01 -2.61
CA LEU A 144 -23.58 19.72 -3.97
C LEU A 144 -24.75 19.54 -4.93
N LEU A 145 -25.80 18.85 -4.50
CA LEU A 145 -27.01 18.65 -5.31
C LEU A 145 -27.78 19.96 -5.54
N GLN A 146 -27.75 20.89 -4.59
CA GLN A 146 -28.39 22.21 -4.71
C GLN A 146 -27.58 23.20 -5.55
N SER A 147 -26.34 22.89 -5.92
CA SER A 147 -25.49 23.76 -6.74
C SER A 147 -26.00 23.99 -8.18
N GLY A 148 -27.01 23.21 -8.62
CA GLY A 148 -27.53 23.24 -9.99
C GLY A 148 -26.64 22.55 -11.02
N LYS A 149 -25.50 21.98 -10.60
CA LYS A 149 -24.62 21.18 -11.45
C LYS A 149 -25.08 19.73 -11.51
N ALA A 150 -24.80 19.06 -12.62
CA ALA A 150 -24.91 17.60 -12.68
C ALA A 150 -23.79 16.99 -11.82
N VAL A 151 -24.13 16.06 -10.93
CA VAL A 151 -23.17 15.41 -10.02
C VAL A 151 -23.25 13.90 -10.19
N PHE A 152 -22.09 13.27 -10.33
CA PHE A 152 -21.95 11.83 -10.23
C PHE A 152 -21.52 11.43 -8.82
N ALA A 153 -22.14 10.41 -8.24
CA ALA A 153 -21.86 9.95 -6.89
C ALA A 153 -21.57 8.45 -6.85
N VAL A 154 -20.53 8.07 -6.10
CA VAL A 154 -20.17 6.68 -5.81
C VAL A 154 -20.21 6.49 -4.30
N SER A 155 -21.16 5.69 -3.81
CA SER A 155 -21.18 5.25 -2.42
C SER A 155 -20.03 4.26 -2.21
N VAL A 156 -18.98 4.70 -1.51
CA VAL A 156 -17.82 3.86 -1.19
C VAL A 156 -18.23 2.81 -0.18
N GLY A 157 -19.06 3.15 0.80
CA GLY A 157 -19.59 2.19 1.77
C GLY A 157 -20.34 1.02 1.15
N SER A 158 -21.17 1.29 0.14
CA SER A 158 -21.86 0.22 -0.57
C SER A 158 -20.88 -0.71 -1.30
N LEU A 159 -19.85 -0.15 -1.95
CA LEU A 159 -18.81 -0.95 -2.61
C LEU A 159 -17.94 -1.72 -1.62
N TRP A 160 -17.65 -1.13 -0.46
CA TRP A 160 -16.91 -1.76 0.63
C TRP A 160 -17.57 -3.08 1.03
N HIS A 161 -18.87 -3.07 1.33
CA HIS A 161 -19.62 -4.28 1.71
C HIS A 161 -19.74 -5.29 0.56
N GLN A 162 -19.92 -4.81 -0.68
CA GLN A 162 -19.96 -5.69 -1.84
C GLN A 162 -18.63 -6.42 -2.06
N ILE A 163 -17.51 -5.72 -1.85
CA ILE A 163 -16.17 -6.26 -2.01
C ILE A 163 -15.83 -7.20 -0.86
N GLU A 164 -16.24 -6.88 0.36
CA GLU A 164 -16.11 -7.76 1.52
C GLU A 164 -16.77 -9.11 1.24
N ALA A 165 -18.06 -9.11 0.89
CA ALA A 165 -18.81 -10.33 0.57
C ALA A 165 -18.21 -11.09 -0.63
N ALA A 166 -17.71 -10.38 -1.64
CA ALA A 166 -17.08 -11.02 -2.80
C ALA A 166 -15.76 -11.71 -2.43
N LEU A 167 -14.94 -11.09 -1.59
CA LEU A 167 -13.63 -11.62 -1.20
C LEU A 167 -13.70 -12.79 -0.23
N GLU A 168 -14.81 -12.94 0.52
CA GLU A 168 -15.03 -14.11 1.39
C GLU A 168 -14.92 -15.45 0.66
N HIS A 169 -15.20 -15.45 -0.65
CA HIS A 169 -15.25 -16.64 -1.49
C HIS A 169 -14.02 -16.77 -2.41
N GLU A 170 -13.01 -15.93 -2.24
CA GLU A 170 -11.82 -15.91 -3.10
C GLU A 170 -10.56 -16.37 -2.35
N ASP A 171 -9.58 -16.85 -3.12
CA ASP A 171 -8.28 -17.21 -2.57
C ASP A 171 -7.55 -15.97 -2.01
N TYR A 172 -6.97 -16.11 -0.83
CA TYR A 172 -6.13 -15.10 -0.21
C TYR A 172 -4.81 -15.69 0.29
N VAL A 173 -3.83 -14.82 0.49
CA VAL A 173 -2.59 -15.11 1.21
C VAL A 173 -2.79 -14.67 2.65
N ASP A 174 -2.68 -15.62 3.57
CA ASP A 174 -2.67 -15.36 5.00
C ASP A 174 -1.30 -14.80 5.39
N LEU A 175 -1.29 -13.53 5.84
CA LEU A 175 -0.07 -12.81 6.17
C LEU A 175 0.41 -13.11 7.60
N GLU A 176 -0.45 -13.64 8.47
CA GLU A 176 -0.05 -14.08 9.82
C GLU A 176 0.67 -15.43 9.74
N ALA A 177 0.18 -16.35 8.89
CA ALA A 177 0.81 -17.66 8.69
C ALA A 177 2.08 -17.61 7.81
N GLN A 178 2.15 -16.65 6.90
CA GLN A 178 3.30 -16.42 6.02
C GLN A 178 3.65 -14.93 6.02
N PRO A 179 4.40 -14.46 7.03
CA PRO A 179 4.81 -13.06 7.07
C PRO A 179 5.58 -12.73 5.80
N VAL A 180 5.04 -11.82 5.01
CA VAL A 180 5.74 -11.28 3.86
C VAL A 180 6.96 -10.57 4.41
N LYS A 181 8.15 -11.08 4.09
CA LYS A 181 9.41 -10.38 4.37
C LYS A 181 9.41 -9.10 3.53
N ILE A 182 8.87 -8.01 4.07
CA ILE A 182 8.99 -6.68 3.50
C ILE A 182 10.47 -6.31 3.61
N SER A 183 11.26 -6.70 2.62
CA SER A 183 12.68 -6.33 2.56
C SER A 183 12.76 -4.86 2.13
N THR A 184 12.54 -3.93 3.06
CA THR A 184 12.89 -2.51 2.88
C THR A 184 14.40 -2.29 2.85
N SER A 185 15.18 -3.30 3.23
CA SER A 185 16.61 -3.38 3.02
C SER A 185 16.94 -4.76 2.44
N ARG A 186 17.36 -4.82 1.17
CA ARG A 186 18.14 -5.98 0.74
C ARG A 186 19.52 -5.82 1.37
N PRO A 187 20.00 -6.75 2.23
CA PRO A 187 21.43 -6.91 2.38
C PRO A 187 21.96 -7.18 0.97
N ILE A 188 23.03 -6.47 0.57
CA ILE A 188 23.62 -6.62 -0.75
C ILE A 188 23.83 -8.12 -0.98
N ASP A 189 23.07 -8.67 -1.93
CA ASP A 189 23.17 -10.05 -2.37
C ASP A 189 24.65 -10.44 -2.41
N GLU A 190 25.05 -11.49 -1.70
CA GLU A 190 26.46 -11.85 -1.47
C GLU A 190 27.25 -11.89 -2.79
N LEU A 191 26.58 -12.30 -3.87
CA LEU A 191 27.11 -12.31 -5.24
C LEU A 191 27.44 -10.91 -5.78
N THR A 192 26.62 -9.92 -5.45
CA THR A 192 26.80 -8.51 -5.82
C THR A 192 27.93 -7.87 -5.01
N ALA A 193 28.03 -8.18 -3.72
CA ALA A 193 29.14 -7.74 -2.87
C ALA A 193 30.49 -8.32 -3.37
N MET A 194 30.53 -9.60 -3.73
CA MET A 194 31.71 -10.23 -4.33
C MET A 194 32.10 -9.59 -5.67
N ARG A 195 31.13 -9.29 -6.54
CA ARG A 195 31.40 -8.60 -7.82
C ARG A 195 31.96 -7.21 -7.62
N MET A 196 31.46 -6.46 -6.63
CA MET A 196 32.00 -5.13 -6.31
C MET A 196 33.42 -5.21 -5.74
N ARG A 197 33.71 -6.16 -4.83
CA ARG A 197 35.06 -6.40 -4.30
C ARG A 197 36.06 -6.74 -5.40
N LYS A 198 35.72 -7.69 -6.26
CA LYS A 198 36.57 -8.09 -7.40
C LYS A 198 36.82 -6.94 -8.37
N LYS A 199 35.81 -6.09 -8.61
CA LYS A 199 35.94 -4.89 -9.47
C LYS A 199 36.81 -3.80 -8.82
N LEU A 200 36.74 -3.65 -7.50
CA LEU A 200 37.58 -2.70 -6.74
C LEU A 200 39.05 -3.13 -6.73
N GLU A 201 39.32 -4.41 -6.49
CA GLU A 201 40.67 -4.99 -6.52
C GLU A 201 41.32 -4.84 -7.89
N ALA A 202 40.58 -5.14 -8.96
CA ALA A 202 41.07 -4.94 -10.33
C ALA A 202 41.43 -3.48 -10.63
N ARG A 203 40.63 -2.52 -10.13
CA ARG A 203 40.93 -1.08 -10.24
C ARG A 203 42.13 -0.65 -9.41
N ARG A 204 42.37 -1.29 -8.26
CA ARG A 204 43.50 -0.98 -7.38
C ARG A 204 44.82 -1.46 -8.00
N LEU A 205 44.84 -2.68 -8.53
CA LEU A 205 45.98 -3.22 -9.28
C LEU A 205 46.31 -2.41 -10.54
N GLN A 206 45.29 -1.92 -11.26
CA GLN A 206 45.51 -1.04 -12.41
C GLN A 206 46.12 0.32 -12.05
N ARG A 207 45.91 0.81 -10.81
CA ARG A 207 46.51 2.05 -10.31
C ARG A 207 47.92 1.86 -9.75
N GLU A 208 48.26 0.67 -9.28
CA GLU A 208 49.61 0.34 -8.80
C GLU A 208 50.58 -0.01 -9.95
N MET A 209 50.03 -0.37 -11.12
CA MET A 209 50.80 -0.69 -12.34
C MET A 209 50.98 0.51 -13.30
N ALA A 210 50.49 1.70 -12.92
CA ALA A 210 50.60 2.95 -13.68
C ALA A 210 51.48 3.96 -12.93
#